data_AF-A0A7Y5VMK6-F1
#
_entry.id   AF-A0A7Y5VMK6-F1
#
_cell.length_a   1.000
_cell.length_b   1.000
_cell.length_c   1.000
_cell.angle_alpha   90.00
_cell.angle_beta   90.00
_cell.angle_gamma   90.00
#
_symmetry.space_group_name_H-M   'P 1'
#
loop_
_entity.id
_entity.type
_entity.pdbx_description
1 polymer ?
#
loop_
_entity_poly.entity_id
_entity_poly.type
_entity_poly.pdbx_seq_one_letter_code
_entity_poly.pdbx_strand_id
1 'polypeptide(L)'
;MSRPVDFEALIEEHQKDVWRYLRMLGCQPPEADDLTQETFVSVMKSGFKPRSRGETNAYLRTTAHNFFINSLRKSFRAAPLSLAAEAENAWLDATPDEGSDQRLNALRVCLESLDERARQVLKLRYEQQRPGDEIARTLGTTEDGVYSLLKRVRATLRECIERRVKA
;
A
#
# COMPACT_ATOMS: atom_id res chain seq x y z
N MET A 1 -8.53 23.12 18.09
CA MET A 1 -7.92 23.61 16.83
C MET A 1 -6.95 22.54 16.36
N SER A 2 -7.20 21.91 15.21
CA SER A 2 -6.28 20.89 14.66
C SER A 2 -5.05 21.62 14.14
N ARG A 3 -3.87 21.32 14.68
CA ARG A 3 -2.61 21.86 14.18
C ARG A 3 -2.49 21.47 12.69
N PRO A 4 -2.20 22.41 11.77
CA PRO A 4 -1.99 22.07 10.37
C PRO A 4 -0.88 21.03 10.27
N VAL A 5 -1.03 20.07 9.37
CA VAL A 5 -0.01 19.05 9.14
C VAL A 5 1.26 19.75 8.69
N ASP A 6 2.36 19.50 9.40
CA ASP A 6 3.68 19.96 9.01
C ASP A 6 4.21 19.04 7.91
N PHE A 7 3.96 19.43 6.67
CA PHE A 7 4.37 18.65 5.51
C PHE A 7 5.88 18.69 5.28
N GLU A 8 6.57 19.72 5.76
CA GLU A 8 8.03 19.80 5.68
C GLU A 8 8.65 18.73 6.57
N ALA A 9 8.23 18.66 7.84
CA ALA A 9 8.67 17.61 8.76
C ALA A 9 8.33 16.19 8.24
N LEU A 10 7.13 16.00 7.66
CA LEU A 10 6.71 14.73 7.05
C LEU A 10 7.64 14.32 5.89
N ILE A 11 7.98 15.26 5.01
CA ILE A 11 8.87 15.01 3.87
C ILE A 11 10.27 14.69 4.38
N GLU A 12 10.83 15.50 5.27
CA GLU A 12 12.17 15.27 5.81
C GLU A 12 12.31 13.91 6.49
N GLU A 13 11.30 13.49 7.24
CA GLU A 13 11.30 12.22 7.97
C GLU A 13 11.21 11.00 7.04
N HIS A 14 10.45 11.10 5.94
CA HIS A 14 10.05 9.93 5.15
C HIS A 14 10.59 9.88 3.72
N GLN A 15 11.06 10.99 3.14
CA GLN A 15 11.44 11.05 1.71
C GLN A 15 12.52 10.04 1.33
N LYS A 16 13.51 9.86 2.21
CA LYS A 16 14.62 8.92 1.97
C LYS A 16 14.14 7.48 1.97
N ASP A 17 13.18 7.14 2.82
CA ASP A 17 12.61 5.79 2.91
C ASP A 17 11.77 5.46 1.67
N VAL A 18 10.93 6.40 1.23
CA VAL A 18 10.12 6.28 0.01
C VAL A 18 11.01 6.14 -1.22
N TRP A 19 12.03 7.01 -1.35
CA TRP A 19 12.96 6.96 -2.47
C TRP A 19 13.75 5.65 -2.51
N ARG A 20 14.30 5.21 -1.36
CA ARG A 20 15.03 3.94 -1.26
C ARG A 20 14.14 2.76 -1.66
N TYR A 21 12.89 2.76 -1.20
CA TYR A 21 11.92 1.75 -1.59
C TYR A 21 11.73 1.70 -3.11
N LEU A 22 11.49 2.84 -3.76
CA LEU A 22 11.36 2.90 -5.23
C LEU A 22 12.63 2.44 -5.96
N ARG A 23 13.82 2.76 -5.45
CA ARG A 23 15.09 2.25 -5.98
C ARG A 23 15.22 0.73 -5.87
N MET A 24 14.79 0.15 -4.75
CA MET A 24 14.78 -1.31 -4.57
C MET A 24 13.77 -2.00 -5.50
N LEU A 25 12.67 -1.35 -5.84
CA LEU A 25 11.73 -1.83 -6.86
C LEU A 25 12.29 -1.81 -8.30
N GLY A 26 13.45 -1.19 -8.51
CA GLY A 26 14.14 -1.13 -9.79
C GLY A 26 14.05 0.21 -10.53
N CYS A 27 13.54 1.27 -9.89
CA CYS A 27 13.54 2.61 -10.48
C CYS A 27 14.97 3.08 -10.75
N GLN A 28 15.17 3.75 -11.89
CA GLN A 28 16.36 4.56 -12.10
C GLN A 28 16.32 5.80 -11.19
N PRO A 29 17.47 6.39 -10.81
CA PRO A 29 17.49 7.53 -9.90
C PRO A 29 16.54 8.68 -10.28
N PRO A 30 16.48 9.15 -11.54
CA PRO A 30 15.56 10.23 -11.92
C PRO A 30 14.09 9.84 -11.78
N GLU A 31 13.74 8.60 -12.12
CA GLU A 31 12.37 8.09 -11.96
C GLU A 31 11.99 7.96 -10.48
N ALA A 32 12.93 7.55 -9.62
CA ALA A 32 12.68 7.49 -8.18
C ALA A 32 12.50 8.89 -7.57
N ASP A 33 13.22 9.90 -8.05
CA ASP A 33 13.04 11.30 -7.62
C ASP A 33 11.61 11.77 -7.97
N ASP A 34 11.19 11.58 -9.22
CA ASP A 34 9.87 11.99 -9.71
C ASP A 34 8.74 11.27 -8.96
N LEU A 35 8.82 9.95 -8.82
CA LEU A 35 7.79 9.16 -8.14
C LEU A 35 7.73 9.44 -6.63
N THR A 36 8.86 9.78 -6.01
CA THR A 36 8.88 10.24 -4.61
C THR A 36 8.14 11.57 -4.51
N GLN A 37 8.42 12.51 -5.40
CA GLN A 37 7.72 13.80 -5.43
C GLN A 37 6.21 13.64 -5.65
N GLU A 38 5.80 12.83 -6.63
CA GLU A 38 4.39 12.52 -6.90
C GLU A 38 3.70 11.92 -5.67
N THR A 39 4.39 11.05 -4.94
CA THR A 39 3.89 10.44 -3.70
C THR A 39 3.52 11.51 -2.68
N PHE A 40 4.44 12.42 -2.35
CA PHE A 40 4.16 13.47 -1.36
C PHE A 40 3.14 14.49 -1.86
N VAL A 41 3.17 14.87 -3.14
CA VAL A 41 2.16 15.75 -3.74
C VAL A 41 0.75 15.16 -3.63
N SER A 42 0.62 13.86 -3.90
CA SER A 42 -0.66 13.15 -3.76
C SER A 42 -1.14 13.10 -2.32
N VAL A 43 -0.23 12.82 -1.37
CA VAL A 43 -0.53 12.76 0.07
C VAL A 43 -0.98 14.13 0.60
N MET A 44 -0.32 15.21 0.17
CA MET A 44 -0.72 16.58 0.52
C MET A 44 -2.14 16.91 0.05
N LYS A 45 -2.50 16.47 -1.17
CA LYS A 45 -3.82 16.73 -1.77
C LYS A 45 -4.93 15.84 -1.20
N SER A 46 -4.61 14.71 -0.59
CA SER A 46 -5.61 13.75 -0.10
C SER A 46 -6.20 14.10 1.27
N GLY A 47 -5.67 15.13 1.95
CA GLY A 47 -6.07 15.46 3.33
C GLY A 47 -5.56 14.44 4.35
N PHE A 48 -4.46 13.74 4.02
CA PHE A 48 -3.83 12.76 4.91
C PHE A 48 -3.44 13.40 6.25
N LYS A 49 -3.65 12.64 7.33
CA LYS A 49 -3.22 13.01 8.68
C LYS A 49 -2.14 12.00 9.12
N PRO A 50 -0.90 12.46 9.36
CA PRO A 50 0.17 11.61 9.87
C PRO A 50 -0.26 10.91 11.17
N ARG A 51 0.22 9.67 11.33
CA ARG A 51 -0.02 8.84 12.52
C ARG A 51 1.31 8.44 13.12
N SER A 52 1.45 7.22 13.64
CA SER A 52 2.77 6.70 13.99
C SER A 52 3.69 6.73 12.75
N ARG A 53 5.00 6.78 12.99
CA ARG A 53 6.01 6.74 11.92
C ARG A 53 5.82 5.50 11.03
N GLY A 54 5.56 4.34 11.63
CA GLY A 54 5.32 3.08 10.92
C GLY A 54 4.07 3.11 10.04
N GLU A 55 2.94 3.55 10.59
CA GLU A 55 1.68 3.67 9.82
C GLU A 55 1.80 4.66 8.67
N THR A 56 2.51 5.77 8.91
CA THR A 56 2.76 6.81 7.91
C THR A 56 3.65 6.28 6.78
N ASN A 57 4.74 5.58 7.13
CA ASN A 57 5.61 4.94 6.14
C ASN A 57 4.87 3.87 5.31
N ALA A 58 4.04 3.02 5.94
CA ALA A 58 3.25 2.03 5.21
C ALA A 58 2.28 2.66 4.20
N TYR A 59 1.64 3.78 4.59
CA TYR A 59 0.77 4.54 3.70
C TYR A 59 1.53 5.16 2.51
N LEU A 60 2.68 5.78 2.79
CA LEU A 60 3.54 6.37 1.77
C LEU A 60 4.06 5.30 0.79
N ARG A 61 4.49 4.13 1.29
CA ARG A 61 4.91 2.99 0.44
C ARG A 61 3.80 2.50 -0.47
N THR A 62 2.59 2.32 0.07
CA THR A 62 1.44 1.91 -0.74
C THR A 62 1.18 2.90 -1.87
N THR A 63 1.31 4.20 -1.58
CA THR A 63 1.10 5.27 -2.55
C THR A 63 2.21 5.27 -3.62
N ALA A 64 3.48 5.24 -3.20
CA ALA A 64 4.64 5.18 -4.09
C ALA A 64 4.62 3.94 -5.00
N HIS A 65 4.26 2.78 -4.45
CA HIS A 65 4.12 1.55 -5.21
C HIS A 65 3.05 1.67 -6.30
N ASN A 66 1.90 2.27 -6.00
CA ASN A 66 0.87 2.51 -7.02
C ASN A 66 1.38 3.42 -8.16
N PHE A 67 2.15 4.45 -7.83
CA PHE A 67 2.76 5.32 -8.84
C PHE A 67 3.79 4.58 -9.69
N PHE A 68 4.66 3.77 -9.07
CA PHE A 68 5.62 2.93 -9.78
C PHE A 68 4.95 1.97 -10.76
N ILE A 69 3.92 1.24 -10.32
CA ILE A 69 3.18 0.31 -11.19
C ILE A 69 2.49 1.04 -12.34
N ASN A 70 1.96 2.24 -12.10
CA ASN A 70 1.42 3.08 -13.15
C ASN A 70 2.49 3.58 -14.14
N SER A 71 3.70 3.92 -13.65
CA SER A 71 4.84 4.28 -14.50
C SER A 71 5.22 3.14 -15.45
N LEU A 72 5.31 1.92 -14.92
CA LEU A 72 5.65 0.71 -15.68
C LEU A 72 4.62 0.39 -16.76
N ARG A 73 3.33 0.54 -16.45
CA ARG A 73 2.24 0.39 -17.42
C ARG A 73 2.34 1.39 -18.57
N LYS A 74 2.65 2.66 -18.26
CA LYS A 74 2.81 3.72 -19.26
C LYS A 74 4.06 3.51 -20.13
N SER A 75 5.08 2.85 -19.60
CA SER A 75 6.36 2.64 -20.27
C SER A 75 6.51 1.27 -20.96
N PHE A 76 5.43 0.48 -21.09
CA PHE A 76 5.45 -0.89 -21.66
C PHE A 76 6.44 -1.86 -21.00
N ARG A 77 7.02 -1.51 -19.84
CA ARG A 77 7.97 -2.35 -19.11
C ARG A 77 7.18 -3.28 -18.19
N ALA A 78 7.18 -4.57 -18.52
CA ALA A 78 6.72 -5.61 -17.59
C ALA A 78 7.65 -5.63 -16.37
N ALA A 79 7.12 -5.27 -15.21
CA ALA A 79 7.87 -5.29 -13.95
C ALA A 79 8.11 -6.74 -13.50
N PRO A 80 9.34 -7.11 -13.08
CA PRO A 80 9.56 -8.39 -12.43
C PRO A 80 8.94 -8.38 -11.03
N LEU A 81 7.88 -9.18 -10.84
CA LEU A 81 7.18 -9.35 -9.56
C LEU A 81 8.08 -9.81 -8.39
N SER A 82 9.28 -10.35 -8.67
CA SER A 82 10.22 -10.83 -7.66
C SER A 82 10.92 -9.72 -6.87
N LEU A 83 11.26 -8.60 -7.53
CA LEU A 83 12.00 -7.49 -6.91
C LEU A 83 11.14 -6.72 -5.89
N ALA A 84 9.81 -6.69 -6.10
CA ALA A 84 8.89 -6.02 -5.19
C ALA A 84 8.76 -6.72 -3.83
N ALA A 85 8.75 -8.06 -3.82
CA ALA A 85 8.67 -8.85 -2.59
C ALA A 85 9.99 -8.80 -1.79
N GLU A 86 11.13 -8.80 -2.47
CA GLU A 86 12.46 -8.70 -1.83
C GLU A 86 12.67 -7.30 -1.20
N ALA A 87 12.22 -6.24 -1.87
CA ALA A 87 12.24 -4.88 -1.36
C ALA A 87 11.31 -4.65 -0.16
N GLU A 88 10.22 -5.43 -0.06
CA GLU A 88 9.32 -5.40 1.09
C GLU A 88 9.99 -6.00 2.33
N ASN A 89 10.59 -7.18 2.19
CA ASN A 89 11.28 -7.90 3.26
C ASN A 89 12.52 -7.15 3.79
N ALA A 90 13.41 -6.69 2.91
CA ALA A 90 14.66 -6.03 3.32
C ALA A 90 14.46 -4.72 4.10
N TRP A 91 13.28 -4.10 3.98
CA TRP A 91 12.95 -2.86 4.67
C TRP A 91 12.16 -3.10 5.97
N LEU A 92 11.33 -4.15 6.04
CA LEU A 92 10.73 -4.60 7.31
C LEU A 92 11.82 -4.94 8.33
N ASP A 93 12.93 -5.53 7.88
CA ASP A 93 14.11 -5.80 8.72
C ASP A 93 14.84 -4.53 9.19
N ALA A 94 14.71 -3.42 8.46
CA ALA A 94 15.41 -2.16 8.76
C ALA A 94 14.68 -1.24 9.74
N THR A 95 13.38 -1.49 9.99
CA THR A 95 12.58 -0.74 10.99
C THR A 95 11.72 -1.71 11.79
N PRO A 96 12.22 -2.26 12.90
CA PRO A 96 11.42 -3.09 13.78
C PRO A 96 10.38 -2.18 14.45
N ASP A 97 9.12 -2.30 14.06
CA ASP A 97 8.00 -1.77 14.83
C ASP A 97 7.40 -2.95 15.60
N GLU A 98 7.60 -2.99 16.92
CA GLU A 98 7.12 -4.09 17.79
C GLU A 98 5.59 -4.28 17.70
N GLY A 99 4.84 -3.26 17.28
CA GLY A 99 3.40 -3.34 17.01
C GLY A 99 3.04 -3.86 15.60
N SER A 100 4.01 -3.95 14.70
CA SER A 100 3.83 -4.46 13.32
C SER A 100 3.66 -5.97 13.32
N ASP A 101 4.46 -6.70 14.09
CA ASP A 101 4.39 -8.18 14.11
C ASP A 101 3.07 -8.71 14.65
N GLN A 102 2.53 -8.07 15.69
CA GLN A 102 1.23 -8.44 16.26
C GLN A 102 0.08 -8.14 15.28
N ARG A 103 0.12 -6.99 14.60
CA ARG A 103 -0.86 -6.63 13.56
C ARG A 103 -0.75 -7.52 12.32
N LEU A 104 0.46 -7.88 11.91
CA LEU A 104 0.72 -8.79 10.78
C LEU A 104 0.20 -10.20 11.08
N ASN A 105 0.44 -10.71 12.29
CA ASN A 105 -0.13 -11.98 12.73
C ASN A 105 -1.66 -11.92 12.81
N ALA A 106 -2.24 -10.86 13.37
CA ALA A 106 -3.69 -10.66 13.38
C ALA A 106 -4.28 -10.60 11.96
N LEU A 107 -3.62 -9.92 11.02
CA LEU A 107 -4.03 -9.85 9.62
C LEU A 107 -4.02 -11.24 8.96
N ARG A 108 -2.96 -12.05 9.15
CA ARG A 108 -2.88 -13.42 8.61
C ARG A 108 -4.09 -14.25 9.02
N VAL A 109 -4.44 -14.24 10.32
CA VAL A 109 -5.60 -14.97 10.82
C VAL A 109 -6.93 -14.38 10.31
N CYS A 110 -7.03 -13.06 10.19
CA CYS A 110 -8.24 -12.42 9.66
C CYS A 110 -8.45 -12.65 8.16
N LEU A 111 -7.37 -12.88 7.39
CA LEU A 111 -7.48 -13.23 5.97
C LEU A 111 -8.06 -14.64 5.77
N GLU A 112 -7.80 -15.57 6.70
CA GLU A 112 -8.34 -16.94 6.65
C GLU A 112 -9.86 -16.98 6.86
N SER A 113 -10.44 -15.99 7.54
CA SER A 113 -11.89 -15.93 7.79
C SER A 113 -12.70 -15.33 6.63
N LEU A 114 -12.03 -14.84 5.59
CA LEU A 114 -12.69 -14.27 4.43
C LEU A 114 -13.32 -15.35 3.54
N ASP A 115 -14.48 -15.03 2.96
CA ASP A 115 -15.08 -15.84 1.92
C ASP A 115 -14.20 -15.86 0.64
N GLU A 116 -14.48 -16.80 -0.25
CA GLU A 116 -13.68 -17.01 -1.45
C GLU A 116 -13.67 -15.77 -2.36
N ARG A 117 -14.82 -15.09 -2.47
CA ARG A 117 -14.96 -13.92 -3.36
C ARG A 117 -14.18 -12.72 -2.81
N ALA A 118 -14.15 -12.56 -1.49
CA ALA A 118 -13.36 -11.57 -0.78
C ALA A 118 -11.84 -11.85 -0.91
N ARG A 119 -11.40 -13.10 -0.75
CA ARG A 119 -10.00 -13.47 -1.00
C ARG A 119 -9.59 -13.24 -2.44
N GLN A 120 -10.45 -13.61 -3.39
CA GLN A 120 -10.16 -13.47 -4.82
C GLN A 120 -10.03 -12.00 -5.24
N VAL A 121 -10.93 -11.11 -4.77
CA VAL A 121 -10.82 -9.68 -5.08
C VAL A 121 -9.56 -9.06 -4.47
N LEU A 122 -9.16 -9.48 -3.26
CA LEU A 122 -7.93 -9.02 -2.63
C LEU A 122 -6.71 -9.50 -3.40
N LYS A 123 -6.64 -10.78 -3.76
CA LYS A 123 -5.55 -11.34 -4.56
C LYS A 123 -5.41 -10.64 -5.90
N LEU A 124 -6.50 -10.47 -6.63
CA LEU A 124 -6.48 -9.78 -7.92
C LEU A 124 -6.03 -8.32 -7.76
N ARG A 125 -6.43 -7.64 -6.68
CA ARG A 125 -6.11 -6.23 -6.46
C ARG A 125 -4.72 -5.99 -5.89
N TYR A 126 -4.24 -6.82 -4.98
CA TYR A 126 -3.05 -6.55 -4.17
C TYR A 126 -1.86 -7.43 -4.56
N GLU A 127 -2.08 -8.72 -4.87
CA GLU A 127 -1.00 -9.60 -5.33
C GLU A 127 -0.76 -9.41 -6.84
N GLN A 128 -1.84 -9.45 -7.63
CA GLN A 128 -1.76 -9.35 -9.10
C GLN A 128 -1.92 -7.91 -9.62
N GLN A 129 -2.25 -6.97 -8.73
CA GLN A 129 -2.32 -5.54 -9.00
C GLN A 129 -3.27 -5.13 -10.14
N ARG A 130 -4.28 -5.93 -10.47
CA ARG A 130 -5.20 -5.66 -11.58
C ARG A 130 -6.04 -4.40 -11.33
N PRO A 131 -6.34 -3.60 -12.38
CA PRO A 131 -7.24 -2.46 -12.28
C PRO A 131 -8.70 -2.91 -12.08
N GLY A 132 -9.56 -1.98 -11.63
CA GLY A 132 -10.93 -2.29 -11.21
C GLY A 132 -11.77 -2.92 -12.32
N ASP A 133 -11.65 -2.43 -13.54
CA ASP A 133 -12.30 -2.94 -14.75
C ASP A 133 -11.85 -4.36 -15.13
N GLU A 134 -10.55 -4.69 -15.03
CA GLU A 134 -10.05 -6.05 -15.25
C GLU A 134 -10.52 -7.03 -14.18
N ILE A 135 -10.54 -6.59 -12.91
CA ILE A 135 -11.07 -7.40 -11.81
C ILE A 135 -12.56 -7.63 -12.03
N ALA A 136 -13.30 -6.61 -12.49
CA ALA A 136 -14.72 -6.69 -12.78
C ALA A 136 -15.00 -7.73 -13.86
N ARG A 137 -14.24 -7.71 -14.96
CA ARG A 137 -14.28 -8.76 -16.00
C ARG A 137 -13.98 -10.15 -15.43
N THR A 138 -12.96 -10.26 -14.59
CA THR A 138 -12.54 -11.56 -14.00
C THR A 138 -13.59 -12.13 -13.04
N LEU A 139 -14.26 -11.28 -12.25
CA LEU A 139 -15.22 -11.68 -11.22
C LEU A 139 -16.68 -11.67 -11.71
N GLY A 140 -16.92 -11.35 -12.98
CA GLY A 140 -18.25 -11.23 -13.57
C GLY A 140 -19.11 -10.18 -12.88
N THR A 141 -18.55 -8.99 -12.61
CA THR A 141 -19.24 -7.88 -11.94
C THR A 141 -18.91 -6.54 -12.60
N THR A 142 -19.40 -5.43 -12.05
CA THR A 142 -19.05 -4.07 -12.51
C THR A 142 -17.85 -3.54 -11.74
N GLU A 143 -17.15 -2.55 -12.30
CA GLU A 143 -16.04 -1.89 -11.62
C GLU A 143 -16.48 -1.26 -10.28
N ASP A 144 -17.64 -0.62 -10.22
CA ASP A 144 -18.24 -0.14 -8.96
C ASP A 144 -18.53 -1.28 -7.97
N GLY A 145 -18.93 -2.44 -8.48
CA GLY A 145 -19.12 -3.67 -7.69
C GLY A 145 -17.81 -4.14 -7.06
N VAL A 146 -16.70 -4.05 -7.78
CA VAL A 146 -15.34 -4.35 -7.25
C VAL A 146 -14.97 -3.38 -6.14
N TYR A 147 -15.13 -2.08 -6.34
CA TYR A 147 -14.80 -1.08 -5.32
C TYR A 147 -15.68 -1.21 -4.07
N SER A 148 -16.97 -1.49 -4.25
CA SER A 148 -17.92 -1.75 -3.16
C SER A 148 -17.54 -3.01 -2.37
N LEU A 149 -17.12 -4.08 -3.06
CA LEU A 149 -16.63 -5.29 -2.42
C LEU A 149 -15.33 -5.04 -1.64
N LEU A 150 -14.33 -4.40 -2.25
CA LEU A 150 -13.07 -4.05 -1.59
C LEU A 150 -13.29 -3.18 -0.35
N LYS A 151 -14.20 -2.21 -0.41
CA LYS A 151 -14.55 -1.37 0.73
C LYS A 151 -15.09 -2.20 1.90
N ARG A 152 -16.02 -3.12 1.64
CA ARG A 152 -16.59 -4.01 2.66
C ARG A 152 -15.53 -4.93 3.26
N VAL A 153 -14.73 -5.59 2.41
CA VAL A 153 -13.68 -6.51 2.85
C VAL A 153 -12.63 -5.80 3.72
N ARG A 154 -12.22 -4.58 3.36
CA ARG A 154 -11.31 -3.76 4.19
C ARG A 154 -11.90 -3.40 5.55
N ALA A 155 -13.20 -3.10 5.61
CA ALA A 155 -13.88 -2.81 6.88
C ALA A 155 -13.90 -4.06 7.78
N THR A 156 -14.28 -5.21 7.22
CA THR A 156 -14.27 -6.50 7.93
C THR A 156 -12.89 -6.87 8.47
N LEU A 157 -11.85 -6.74 7.64
CA LEU A 157 -10.47 -7.01 8.06
C LEU A 157 -10.03 -6.05 9.17
N ARG A 158 -10.35 -4.75 9.06
CA ARG A 158 -10.02 -3.78 10.10
C ARG A 158 -10.65 -4.15 11.44
N GLU A 159 -11.95 -4.42 11.47
CA GLU A 159 -12.65 -4.80 12.71
C GLU A 159 -12.13 -6.10 13.33
N CYS A 160 -11.73 -7.06 12.49
CA CYS A 160 -11.15 -8.31 12.95
C CYS A 160 -9.76 -8.10 13.57
N ILE A 161 -8.90 -7.31 12.90
CA ILE A 161 -7.55 -7.00 13.39
C ILE A 161 -7.64 -6.19 14.69
N GLU A 162 -8.50 -5.17 14.76
CA GLU A 162 -8.66 -4.36 15.96
C GLU A 162 -9.12 -5.19 17.17
N ARG A 163 -10.01 -6.16 16.97
CA ARG A 163 -10.43 -7.10 18.02
C ARG A 163 -9.28 -7.99 18.50
N ARG A 164 -8.42 -8.44 17.58
CA ARG A 164 -7.31 -9.36 17.89
C ARG A 164 -6.07 -8.70 18.46
N VAL A 165 -5.85 -7.41 18.17
CA VAL A 165 -4.72 -6.64 18.71
C VAL A 165 -5.05 -6.07 20.09
N LYS A 166 -6.33 -5.88 20.42
CA LYS A 166 -6.79 -5.45 21.75
C LYS A 166 -7.00 -6.61 22.74
N ALA A 167 -7.00 -7.85 22.26
CA ALA A 167 -7.14 -9.07 23.06
C ALA A 167 -5.77 -9.57 23.49
#